data_AF-A0A6J5EGZ0-F1
#
_entry.id   AF-A0A6J5EGZ0-F1
#
_cell.length_a   1.000
_cell.length_b   1.000
_cell.length_c   1.000
_cell.angle_alpha   90.00
_cell.angle_beta   90.00
_cell.angle_gamma   90.00
#
_symmetry.space_group_name_H-M   'P 1'
#
loop_
_entity.id
_entity.type
_entity.pdbx_description
1 polymer ?
#
loop_
_entity_poly.entity_id
_entity_poly.type
_entity_poly.pdbx_seq_one_letter_code
_entity_poly.pdbx_strand_id
1 'polypeptide(L)' 'MNGRGFITISMHELERVKIIEAVVQHRLTIVLAAERLVLRYRATAILGNCSTVSGANC' A
#
# COMPACT_ATOMS: atom_id res chain seq x y z
N MET A 1 3.64 -33.40 -1.92
CA MET A 1 3.24 -32.51 -0.81
C MET A 1 2.76 -31.19 -1.40
N ASN A 2 1.45 -30.90 -1.35
CA ASN A 2 0.90 -29.63 -1.84
C ASN A 2 0.93 -28.61 -0.69
N GLY A 3 2.11 -28.06 -0.42
CA GLY A 3 2.33 -27.05 0.62
C GLY A 3 1.75 -25.71 0.19
N ARG A 4 0.45 -25.50 0.42
CA ARG A 4 -0.14 -24.15 0.37
C ARG A 4 0.38 -23.38 1.58
N GLY A 5 1.52 -22.72 1.42
CA GLY A 5 2.05 -21.80 2.42
C GLY A 5 1.13 -20.60 2.54
N PHE A 6 0.71 -20.29 3.76
CA PHE A 6 -0.03 -19.06 4.03
C PHE A 6 0.99 -17.93 4.17
N ILE A 7 0.88 -16.91 3.32
CA ILE A 7 1.65 -15.68 3.44
C ILE A 7 0.76 -14.66 4.14
N THR A 8 1.19 -14.21 5.32
CA THR A 8 0.53 -13.10 6.03
C THR A 8 1.04 -11.79 5.44
N ILE A 9 0.14 -10.95 4.97
CA ILE A 9 0.45 -9.60 4.50
C ILE A 9 -0.46 -8.59 5.18
N SER A 10 0.00 -7.36 5.31
CA SER A 10 -0.87 -6.28 5.78
C SER A 10 -1.99 -6.00 4.76
N MET A 11 -3.12 -5.46 5.24
CA MET A 11 -4.19 -5.00 4.35
C MET A 11 -3.70 -3.97 3.32
N HIS A 12 -2.71 -3.15 3.69
CA HIS A 12 -2.09 -2.17 2.80
C HIS A 12 -1.28 -2.83 1.68
N GLU A 13 -0.47 -3.84 2.01
CA GLU A 13 0.26 -4.61 1.00
C GLU A 13 -0.68 -5.38 0.08
N LEU A 14 -1.77 -5.93 0.61
CA LEU A 14 -2.79 -6.61 -0.18
C LEU A 14 -3.42 -5.68 -1.22
N GLU A 15 -3.72 -4.43 -0.86
CA GLU A 15 -4.27 -3.45 -1.80
C GLU A 15 -3.28 -3.09 -2.90
N ARG A 16 -1.97 -2.99 -2.59
CA ARG A 16 -0.94 -2.77 -3.61
C ARG A 16 -0.90 -3.92 -4.61
N VAL A 17 -0.95 -5.16 -4.12
CA VAL A 17 -1.00 -6.36 -4.97
C VAL A 17 -2.22 -6.33 -5.89
N LYS A 18 -3.40 -5.94 -5.39
CA LYS A 18 -4.62 -5.81 -6.19
C LYS A 18 -4.52 -4.74 -7.29
N ILE A 19 -3.86 -3.62 -7.01
CA ILE A 19 -3.64 -2.57 -8.02
C ILE A 19 -2.72 -3.09 -9.14
N ILE A 20 -1.64 -3.80 -8.77
CA ILE A 20 -0.71 -4.41 -9.73
C ILE A 20 -1.43 -5.45 -10.58
N GLU A 21 -2.24 -6.31 -9.96
CA GLU A 21 -3.05 -7.32 -10.66
C GLU A 21 -4.02 -6.69 -11.66
N ALA A 22 -4.69 -5.59 -11.27
CA ALA A 22 -5.62 -4.88 -12.16
C ALA A 22 -4.91 -4.27 -13.39
N VAL A 23 -3.65 -3.83 -13.25
CA VAL A 23 -2.82 -3.36 -14.36
C VAL A 23 -2.44 -4.51 -15.29
N VAL A 24 -1.96 -5.63 -14.73
CA VAL A 24 -1.58 -6.83 -15.50
C VAL A 24 -2.77 -7.38 -16.29
N GLN A 25 -3.97 -7.32 -15.73
CA GLN A 25 -5.20 -7.75 -16.38
C GLN A 25 -5.79 -6.69 -17.34
N HIS A 26 -5.07 -5.60 -17.60
CA HIS A 26 -5.50 -4.47 -18.45
C HIS A 26 -6.83 -3.81 -18.02
N ARG A 27 -7.26 -4.02 -16.76
CA ARG A 27 -8.46 -3.41 -16.17
C ARG A 27 -8.19 -2.02 -15.58
N LEU A 28 -6.92 -1.67 -15.42
CA LEU A 28 -6.47 -0.38 -14.93
C LEU A 28 -5.28 0.10 -15.76
N THR A 29 -5.29 1.36 -16.17
CA THR A 29 -4.14 1.95 -16.87
C THR A 29 -3.00 2.21 -15.90
N ILE A 30 -1.76 2.11 -16.40
CA ILE A 30 -0.54 2.31 -15.60
C ILE A 30 -0.51 3.70 -14.95
N VAL A 31 -1.00 4.72 -15.65
CA VAL A 31 -1.07 6.10 -15.15
C VAL A 31 -1.97 6.21 -13.91
N LEU A 32 -3.20 5.66 -13.99
CA LEU A 32 -4.14 5.67 -12.86
C LEU A 32 -3.66 4.78 -11.71
N ALA A 33 -2.96 3.69 -12.01
CA ALA A 33 -2.34 2.85 -10.99
C ALA A 33 -1.22 3.59 -10.23
N ALA A 34 -0.37 4.32 -10.96
CA ALA A 34 0.69 5.13 -10.38
C ALA A 34 0.12 6.24 -9.49
N GLU A 35 -0.92 6.94 -9.93
CA GLU A 35 -1.60 7.95 -9.10
C GLU A 35 -2.14 7.36 -7.79
N ARG A 36 -2.82 6.20 -7.85
CA ARG A 36 -3.36 5.53 -6.66
C ARG A 36 -2.27 5.08 -5.68
N LEU A 37 -1.12 4.65 -6.19
CA LEU A 37 0.02 4.26 -5.37
C LEU A 37 0.73 5.49 -4.77
N VAL A 38 0.93 6.55 -5.54
CA VAL A 38 1.61 7.78 -5.10
C VAL A 38 0.75 8.57 -4.09
N LEU A 39 -0.55 8.72 -4.36
CA LEU A 39 -1.48 9.40 -3.44
C LEU A 39 -1.55 8.69 -2.09
N ARG A 40 -1.47 7.36 -2.07
CA ARG A 40 -1.36 6.59 -0.82
C ARG A 40 -0.04 6.81 -0.11
N TYR A 41 1.10 6.82 -0.81
CA TYR A 41 2.39 7.11 -0.19
C TYR A 41 2.40 8.49 0.48
N ARG A 42 1.77 9.49 -0.15
CA ARG A 42 1.64 10.83 0.46
C ARG A 42 0.67 10.82 1.63
N ALA A 43 -0.47 10.12 1.54
CA ALA A 43 -1.40 9.99 2.65
C ALA A 43 -0.78 9.26 3.85
N THR A 44 -0.04 8.17 3.65
CA THR A 44 0.69 7.48 4.72
C THR A 44 1.83 8.33 5.27
N ALA A 45 2.46 9.17 4.45
CA ALA A 45 3.49 10.12 4.90
C ALA A 45 2.90 11.39 5.55
N ILE A 46 1.58 11.61 5.51
CA ILE A 46 0.86 12.66 6.25
C ILE A 46 0.20 12.07 7.52
N LEU A 47 -0.14 10.78 7.49
CA LEU A 47 -0.67 10.05 8.63
C LEU A 47 0.45 9.51 9.55
N GLY A 48 1.63 9.21 9.01
CA GLY A 48 2.78 8.66 9.75
C GLY A 48 3.56 9.66 10.61
N ASN A 49 3.25 10.94 10.50
CA ASN A 49 3.82 12.07 11.23
C ASN A 49 2.81 12.70 12.22
N CYS A 50 1.57 12.21 12.26
CA CYS A 50 0.61 12.53 13.33
C CYS A 50 0.65 11.51 14.50
N SER A 51 1.56 10.54 14.49
CA SER A 51 1.71 9.56 15.59
C SER A 51 3.05 9.63 16.33
N THR A 52 3.87 10.67 16.12
CA THR A 52 5.12 10.89 16.89
C THR A 52 5.26 12.30 17.45
N VAL A 53 4.15 12.96 17.81
CA VAL A 53 4.18 14.09 18.75
C VAL A 53 3.57 13.62 20.08
N SER A 54 4.28 12.69 20.72
CA SER A 54 4.20 12.48 22.16
C SER A 54 5.60 12.16 22.65
N GLY A 55 6.27 13.19 23.19
CA GLY A 55 7.47 13.05 24.01
C GLY A 55 8.81 13.08 23.28
N ALA A 56 9.41 14.27 23.12
CA ALA A 56 10.72 14.59 23.71
C ALA A 56 11.15 16.03 23.36
N ASN A 57 11.42 16.80 24.41
CA ASN A 57 12.08 18.11 24.49
C ASN A 57 11.30 19.35 24.05
N CYS A 58 10.49 19.84 24.98
CA CYS A 58 10.61 21.22 25.44
C CYS A 58 11.89 21.38 26.25
#